data_AF-A6MKL4-F1
#
_entry.id   AF-A6MKL4-F1
#
_cell.length_a   1.000
_cell.length_b   1.000
_cell.length_c   1.000
_cell.angle_alpha   90.00
_cell.angle_beta   90.00
_cell.angle_gamma   90.00
#
_symmetry.space_group_name_H-M   'P 1'
#
loop_
_entity.id
_entity.type
_entity.pdbx_description
1 polymer ?
#
loop_
_entity_poly.entity_id
_entity_poly.type
_entity_poly.pdbx_seq_one_letter_code
_entity_poly.pdbx_strand_id
1 'polypeptide(L)'
;DYHTLVANYMSGFLSLLATGNTKTRFHVLKMLLNLSENLVMTKELLSDEAVSEFMGLFHRDETNDNIQIVLAIFENIGNNIKKETVFCDDDFDLEPLISAFHKVEKFAKEVQGKTDYQNDPEGDQEN
;
A
#
# COMPACT_ATOMS: atom_id res chain seq x y z
N ASP A 1 -17.90 -0.65 -18.80
CA ASP A 1 -17.18 0.34 -19.63
C ASP A 1 -15.68 0.04 -19.52
N TYR A 2 -14.77 1.01 -19.71
CA TYR A 2 -13.33 0.79 -19.50
C TYR A 2 -12.98 0.42 -18.05
N HIS A 3 -13.74 0.88 -17.06
CA HIS A 3 -13.56 0.47 -15.65
C HIS A 3 -13.68 -1.04 -15.48
N THR A 4 -14.73 -1.64 -16.04
CA THR A 4 -14.93 -3.10 -16.05
C THR A 4 -13.77 -3.82 -16.76
N LEU A 5 -13.30 -3.28 -17.88
CA LEU A 5 -12.17 -3.85 -18.61
C LEU A 5 -10.91 -3.86 -17.74
N VAL A 6 -10.59 -2.75 -17.07
CA VAL A 6 -9.43 -2.63 -16.20
C VAL A 6 -9.55 -3.54 -14.98
N ALA A 7 -10.71 -3.59 -14.34
CA ALA A 7 -10.97 -4.48 -13.20
C ALA A 7 -10.71 -5.95 -13.54
N ASN A 8 -11.13 -6.40 -14.73
CA ASN A 8 -10.90 -7.77 -15.20
C ASN A 8 -9.40 -8.13 -15.34
N TYR A 9 -8.51 -7.14 -15.47
CA TYR A 9 -7.07 -7.35 -15.54
C TYR A 9 -6.35 -7.01 -14.22
N MET A 10 -7.07 -6.64 -13.17
CA MET A 10 -6.48 -6.20 -11.89
C MET A 10 -5.56 -7.26 -11.30
N SER A 11 -5.99 -8.52 -11.24
CA SER A 11 -5.15 -9.63 -10.76
C SER A 11 -3.87 -9.81 -11.58
N GLY A 12 -3.91 -9.52 -12.88
CA GLY A 12 -2.72 -9.50 -13.73
C GLY A 12 -1.74 -8.39 -13.34
N PHE A 13 -2.25 -7.19 -13.04
CA PHE A 13 -1.41 -6.09 -12.55
C PHE A 13 -0.83 -6.38 -11.16
N LEU A 14 -1.62 -6.95 -10.26
CA LEU A 14 -1.15 -7.38 -8.94
C LEU A 14 -0.09 -8.47 -9.04
N SER A 15 -0.24 -9.44 -9.95
CA SER A 15 0.80 -10.42 -10.24
C SER A 15 2.09 -9.77 -10.74
N LEU A 16 2.01 -8.72 -11.56
CA LEU A 16 3.20 -7.98 -12.01
C LEU A 16 3.84 -7.16 -10.88
N LEU A 17 3.09 -6.68 -9.89
CA LEU A 17 3.65 -6.14 -8.65
C LEU A 17 4.37 -7.24 -7.85
N ALA A 18 3.77 -8.42 -7.76
CA ALA A 18 4.30 -9.54 -7.01
C ALA A 18 5.60 -10.09 -7.61
N THR A 19 5.67 -10.27 -8.93
CA THR A 19 6.77 -11.01 -9.59
C THR A 19 7.66 -10.15 -10.49
N GLY A 20 7.22 -8.95 -10.87
CA GLY A 20 7.96 -8.07 -11.76
C GLY A 20 9.25 -7.56 -11.11
N ASN A 21 10.23 -7.17 -11.91
CA ASN A 21 11.40 -6.45 -11.41
C ASN A 21 11.05 -5.01 -11.03
N THR A 22 11.95 -4.30 -10.35
CA THR A 22 11.76 -2.91 -9.89
C THR A 22 11.20 -1.97 -10.95
N LYS A 23 11.69 -2.10 -12.20
CA LYS A 23 11.23 -1.27 -13.33
C LYS A 23 9.81 -1.63 -13.78
N THR A 24 9.49 -2.92 -13.87
CA THR A 24 8.13 -3.37 -14.16
C THR A 24 7.16 -2.88 -13.08
N ARG A 25 7.51 -3.05 -11.80
CA ARG A 25 6.70 -2.59 -10.66
C ARG A 25 6.48 -1.08 -10.71
N PHE A 26 7.51 -0.29 -11.01
CA PHE A 26 7.38 1.16 -11.18
C PHE A 26 6.32 1.55 -12.23
N HIS A 27 6.33 0.91 -13.39
CA HIS A 27 5.35 1.21 -14.44
C HIS A 27 3.94 0.76 -14.08
N VAL A 28 3.79 -0.40 -13.43
CA VAL A 28 2.50 -0.86 -12.92
C VAL A 28 1.96 0.09 -11.87
N LEU A 29 2.79 0.49 -10.90
CA LEU A 29 2.44 1.44 -9.85
C LEU A 29 2.00 2.79 -10.42
N LYS A 30 2.69 3.33 -11.44
CA LYS A 30 2.24 4.57 -12.11
C LYS A 30 0.86 4.44 -12.75
N MET A 31 0.53 3.28 -13.30
CA MET A 31 -0.77 3.04 -13.89
C MET A 31 -1.85 2.90 -12.80
N LEU A 32 -1.56 2.18 -11.72
CA LEU A 32 -2.45 2.07 -10.55
C LEU A 32 -2.67 3.43 -9.86
N LEU A 33 -1.65 4.29 -9.82
CA LEU A 33 -1.77 5.67 -9.34
C LEU A 33 -2.76 6.48 -10.17
N ASN A 34 -2.69 6.38 -11.50
CA ASN A 34 -3.66 7.04 -12.37
C ASN A 34 -5.09 6.50 -12.15
N LEU A 35 -5.22 5.20 -11.88
CA LEU A 35 -6.53 4.61 -11.58
C LEU A 35 -7.07 5.03 -10.21
N SER A 36 -6.21 5.24 -9.21
CA SER A 36 -6.64 5.59 -7.85
C SER A 36 -7.27 6.98 -7.75
N GLU A 37 -6.98 7.89 -8.68
CA GLU A 37 -7.68 9.17 -8.80
C GLU A 37 -9.17 9.00 -9.14
N ASN A 38 -9.56 7.84 -9.71
CA ASN A 38 -10.93 7.55 -10.08
C ASN A 38 -11.70 6.85 -8.95
N LEU A 39 -12.83 7.42 -8.59
CA LEU A 39 -13.70 6.93 -7.52
C LEU A 39 -14.20 5.50 -7.74
N VAL A 40 -14.53 5.12 -8.98
CA VAL A 40 -15.01 3.77 -9.34
C VAL A 40 -13.94 2.71 -9.09
N MET A 41 -12.67 3.06 -9.28
CA MET A 41 -11.54 2.12 -9.10
C MET A 41 -11.14 1.94 -7.64
N THR A 42 -11.68 2.77 -6.72
CA THR A 42 -11.28 2.74 -5.30
C THR A 42 -11.60 1.39 -4.66
N LYS A 43 -12.74 0.78 -4.98
CA LYS A 43 -13.10 -0.55 -4.43
C LYS A 43 -12.13 -1.64 -4.90
N GLU A 44 -11.76 -1.65 -6.18
CA GLU A 44 -10.80 -2.63 -6.73
C GLU A 44 -9.43 -2.51 -6.08
N LEU A 45 -8.97 -1.28 -5.85
CA LEU A 45 -7.67 -0.98 -5.22
C LEU A 45 -7.67 -1.19 -3.69
N LEU A 46 -8.84 -1.35 -3.09
CA LEU A 46 -9.03 -1.67 -1.67
C LEU A 46 -9.29 -3.15 -1.41
N SER A 47 -9.36 -3.98 -2.45
CA SER A 47 -9.46 -5.43 -2.28
C SER A 47 -8.31 -5.96 -1.42
N ASP A 48 -8.58 -7.03 -0.65
CA ASP A 48 -7.57 -7.66 0.21
C ASP A 48 -6.31 -8.07 -0.58
N GLU A 49 -6.50 -8.55 -1.81
CA GLU A 49 -5.41 -8.89 -2.73
C GLU A 49 -4.55 -7.66 -3.06
N ALA A 50 -5.17 -6.53 -3.45
CA ALA A 50 -4.44 -5.32 -3.81
C ALA A 50 -3.68 -4.74 -2.61
N VAL A 51 -4.35 -4.65 -1.46
CA VAL A 51 -3.76 -4.13 -0.23
C VAL A 51 -2.60 -5.01 0.24
N SER A 52 -2.75 -6.33 0.16
CA SER A 52 -1.67 -7.27 0.48
C SER A 52 -0.44 -7.06 -0.40
N GLU A 53 -0.61 -6.89 -1.72
CA GLU A 53 0.51 -6.64 -2.62
C GLU A 53 1.19 -5.29 -2.36
N PHE A 54 0.42 -4.22 -2.09
CA PHE A 54 0.99 -2.93 -1.70
C PHE A 54 1.81 -3.04 -0.41
N MET A 55 1.28 -3.72 0.60
CA MET A 55 1.99 -3.95 1.86
C MET A 55 3.23 -4.83 1.68
N GLY A 56 3.19 -5.76 0.73
CA GLY A 56 4.32 -6.61 0.36
C GLY A 56 5.52 -5.80 -0.16
N LEU A 57 5.30 -4.65 -0.79
CA LEU A 57 6.38 -3.80 -1.32
C LEU A 57 7.26 -3.19 -0.22
N PHE A 58 6.69 -2.88 0.96
CA PHE A 58 7.46 -2.35 2.10
C PHE A 58 8.41 -3.38 2.74
N HIS A 59 8.18 -4.67 2.49
CA HIS A 59 8.99 -5.77 3.01
C HIS A 59 10.05 -6.25 2.00
N ARG A 60 10.12 -5.63 0.82
CA ARG A 60 11.07 -5.95 -0.25
C ARG A 60 12.14 -4.87 -0.37
N ASP A 61 13.25 -5.21 -1.01
CA ASP A 61 14.22 -4.21 -1.46
C ASP A 61 13.62 -3.44 -2.65
N GLU A 62 13.00 -2.32 -2.32
CA GLU A 62 12.20 -1.50 -3.23
C GLU A 62 12.73 -0.06 -3.27
N THR A 63 12.57 0.62 -4.41
CA THR A 63 13.03 2.00 -4.54
C THR A 63 12.12 2.97 -3.79
N ASN A 64 12.71 4.06 -3.30
CA ASN A 64 11.96 5.12 -2.63
C ASN A 64 10.86 5.71 -3.54
N ASP A 65 11.12 5.81 -4.85
CA ASP A 65 10.12 6.25 -5.83
C ASP A 65 8.89 5.33 -5.87
N ASN A 66 9.10 4.01 -5.85
CA ASN A 66 8.01 3.04 -5.84
C ASN A 66 7.19 3.14 -4.54
N ILE A 67 7.86 3.28 -3.40
CA ILE A 67 7.19 3.47 -2.11
C ILE A 67 6.38 4.77 -2.08
N GLN A 68 6.92 5.88 -2.60
CA GLN A 68 6.18 7.15 -2.70
C GLN A 68 4.94 7.04 -3.58
N ILE A 69 5.00 6.30 -4.68
CA ILE A 69 3.82 6.05 -5.53
C ILE A 69 2.75 5.27 -4.75
N VAL A 70 3.13 4.25 -3.99
CA VAL A 70 2.18 3.49 -3.15
C VAL A 70 1.51 4.38 -2.10
N LEU A 71 2.28 5.26 -1.44
CA LEU A 71 1.71 6.22 -0.49
C LEU A 71 0.73 7.19 -1.16
N ALA A 72 1.05 7.67 -2.36
CA ALA A 72 0.14 8.52 -3.14
C ALA A 72 -1.15 7.77 -3.57
N ILE A 73 -1.05 6.47 -3.87
CA ILE A 73 -2.24 5.62 -4.11
C ILE A 73 -3.14 5.58 -2.87
N PHE A 74 -2.57 5.34 -1.68
CA PHE A 74 -3.33 5.35 -0.44
C PHE A 74 -3.94 6.73 -0.12
N GLU A 75 -3.24 7.81 -0.42
CA GLU A 75 -3.78 9.17 -0.29
C GLU A 75 -5.00 9.38 -1.19
N ASN A 76 -4.92 8.99 -2.47
CA ASN A 76 -6.04 9.08 -3.40
C ASN A 76 -7.25 8.26 -2.94
N ILE A 77 -7.01 7.04 -2.45
CA ILE A 77 -8.05 6.18 -1.84
C ILE A 77 -8.71 6.90 -0.65
N GLY A 78 -7.91 7.40 0.29
CA GLY A 78 -8.43 8.12 1.47
C GLY A 78 -9.22 9.37 1.09
N ASN A 79 -8.78 10.12 0.07
CA ASN A 79 -9.49 11.28 -0.45
C ASN A 79 -10.81 10.90 -1.14
N ASN A 80 -10.88 9.73 -1.78
CA ASN A 80 -12.10 9.22 -2.38
C ASN A 80 -13.10 8.77 -1.32
N ILE A 81 -12.66 8.04 -0.28
CA ILE A 81 -13.52 7.62 0.84
C ILE A 81 -14.20 8.84 1.49
N LYS A 82 -13.45 9.92 1.74
CA LYS A 82 -13.98 11.18 2.30
C LYS A 82 -15.05 11.85 1.44
N LYS A 83 -15.13 11.53 0.15
CA LYS A 83 -16.18 12.06 -0.74
C LYS A 83 -17.53 11.33 -0.57
N GLU A 84 -17.60 10.38 0.38
CA GLU A 84 -18.72 9.67 1.05
C GLU A 84 -19.92 9.20 0.22
N THR A 85 -20.39 9.98 -0.74
CA THR A 85 -21.60 9.75 -1.56
C THR A 85 -21.62 8.46 -2.39
N VAL A 86 -20.50 7.75 -2.55
CA VAL A 86 -20.40 6.53 -3.40
C VAL A 86 -20.10 5.26 -2.59
N PHE A 87 -19.91 5.37 -1.27
CA PHE A 87 -19.61 4.23 -0.39
C PHE A 87 -20.76 3.91 0.59
N CYS A 88 -21.93 4.51 0.40
CA CYS A 88 -23.13 4.23 1.20
C CYS A 88 -23.83 2.90 0.85
N ASP A 89 -23.24 2.07 -0.03
CA ASP A 89 -23.71 0.72 -0.27
C ASP A 89 -23.19 -0.21 0.83
N ASP A 90 -24.06 -1.08 1.36
CA ASP A 90 -23.76 -2.02 2.45
C ASP A 90 -22.59 -3.00 2.14
N ASP A 91 -22.15 -3.09 0.89
CA ASP A 91 -21.09 -3.99 0.41
C ASP A 91 -19.67 -3.39 0.44
N PHE A 92 -19.48 -2.16 0.97
CA PHE A 92 -18.15 -1.56 1.05
C PHE A 92 -17.40 -1.97 2.32
N ASP A 93 -16.34 -2.77 2.15
CA ASP A 93 -15.49 -3.26 3.24
C ASP A 93 -14.22 -2.40 3.40
N LEU A 94 -14.05 -1.82 4.59
CA LEU A 94 -12.87 -1.05 4.99
C LEU A 94 -11.84 -1.88 5.77
N GLU A 95 -12.17 -3.11 6.16
CA GLU A 95 -11.27 -3.97 6.93
C GLU A 95 -9.91 -4.19 6.27
N PRO A 96 -9.78 -4.38 4.94
CA PRO A 96 -8.46 -4.48 4.31
C PRO A 96 -7.58 -3.25 4.59
N LEU A 97 -8.15 -2.05 4.51
CA LEU A 97 -7.44 -0.80 4.76
C LEU A 97 -7.06 -0.67 6.24
N ILE A 98 -7.99 -0.95 7.15
CA ILE A 98 -7.74 -0.91 8.60
C ILE A 98 -6.63 -1.91 8.97
N SER A 99 -6.67 -3.12 8.41
CA SER A 99 -5.64 -4.14 8.60
C SER A 99 -4.27 -3.68 8.10
N ALA A 100 -4.21 -3.00 6.94
CA ALA A 100 -2.99 -2.43 6.41
C ALA A 100 -2.39 -1.39 7.38
N PHE A 101 -3.21 -0.48 7.92
CA PHE A 101 -2.73 0.50 8.90
C PHE A 101 -2.18 -0.15 10.16
N HIS A 102 -2.83 -1.18 10.71
CA HIS A 102 -2.28 -1.93 11.84
C HIS A 102 -0.95 -2.62 11.50
N LYS A 103 -0.79 -3.16 10.28
CA LYS A 103 0.48 -3.73 9.80
C LYS A 103 1.57 -2.66 9.71
N VAL A 104 1.27 -1.48 9.17
CA VAL A 104 2.20 -0.34 9.12
C VAL A 104 2.58 0.12 10.53
N GLU A 105 1.62 0.27 11.43
CA GLU A 105 1.87 0.69 12.81
C GLU A 105 2.79 -0.30 13.54
N LYS A 106 2.54 -1.61 13.36
CA LYS A 106 3.40 -2.66 13.91
C LYS A 106 4.82 -2.56 13.33
N PHE A 107 4.94 -2.41 12.01
CA PHE A 107 6.24 -2.27 11.34
C PHE A 107 7.00 -1.04 11.84
N ALA A 108 6.34 0.11 11.98
CA ALA A 108 6.95 1.33 12.50
C ALA A 108 7.48 1.14 13.93
N LYS A 109 6.71 0.47 14.81
CA LYS A 109 7.15 0.13 16.17
C LYS A 109 8.37 -0.79 16.18
N GLU A 110 8.42 -1.79 15.29
CA GLU A 110 9.57 -2.69 15.16
C GLU A 110 10.83 -1.96 14.66
N VAL A 111 10.69 -1.03 13.73
CA VAL A 111 11.81 -0.20 13.24
C VAL A 111 12.31 0.73 14.34
N GLN A 112 11.41 1.39 15.07
CA GLN A 112 11.77 2.30 16.16
C GLN A 112 12.47 1.57 17.32
N GLY A 113 11.96 0.40 17.71
CA GLY A 113 12.61 -0.42 18.73
C GLY A 113 14.04 -0.82 18.35
N LYS A 114 14.30 -1.13 17.07
CA LYS A 114 15.65 -1.47 16.58
C LYS A 114 16.61 -0.28 16.58
N THR A 115 16.13 0.94 16.34
CA THR A 115 16.97 2.15 16.44
C THR A 115 17.27 2.55 17.87
N ASP A 116 16.39 2.24 18.81
CA ASP A 116 16.60 2.54 20.24
C ASP A 116 17.69 1.64 20.86
N TYR A 117 17.78 0.37 20.46
CA TYR A 117 18.85 -0.54 20.90
C TYR A 117 20.25 -0.21 20.34
N GLN A 118 20.36 0.59 19.28
CA GLN A 118 21.66 0.98 18.70
C GLN A 118 22.24 2.27 19.32
N ASN A 119 21.46 3.00 20.13
CA ASN A 119 21.90 4.24 20.77
C ASN A 119 22.37 4.05 22.22
N ASP A 120 22.42 2.81 22.73
CA ASP A 120 22.97 2.53 24.06
C ASP A 120 24.47 2.24 23.90
N PRO A 121 25.39 3.14 24.31
CA PRO A 121 26.79 2.80 24.36
C PRO A 121 26.97 1.85 25.53
N GLU A 122 27.32 0.59 25.25
CA GLU A 122 27.92 -0.30 26.25
C GLU A 122 29.07 0.43 26.93
N GLY A 123 28.83 0.85 28.17
CA GLY A 123 29.74 1.59 29.02
C GLY A 123 29.77 0.99 30.42
N ASP A 124 29.93 -0.33 30.50
CA ASP A 124 30.54 -0.98 31.66
C ASP A 124 32.06 -1.06 31.35
N GLN A 125 32.99 -0.68 32.23
CA GLN A 125 33.21 -1.30 33.53
C GLN A 125 33.82 -0.36 34.58
N GLU A 126 33.44 -0.68 35.82
CA GLU A 126 33.79 -0.13 37.13
C GLU A 126 35.30 -0.06 37.45
N ASN A 127 35.63 0.94 38.28
CA ASN A 127 36.62 1.01 39.39
C ASN A 127 38.01 0.37 39.24
#